data_AF-A0A327VER9-F1
#
_entry.id   AF-A0A327VER9-F1
#
_cell.length_a   1.000
_cell.length_b   1.000
_cell.length_c   1.000
_cell.angle_alpha   90.00
_cell.angle_beta   90.00
_cell.angle_gamma   90.00
#
_symmetry.space_group_name_H-M   'P 1'
#
loop_
_entity.id
_entity.type
_entity.pdbx_description
1 polymer ?
#
loop_
_entity_poly.entity_id
_entity_poly.type
_entity_poly.pdbx_seq_one_letter_code
_entity_poly.pdbx_strand_id
1 'polypeptide(L)' 'MPEMFREAKSAAECAECARLLAVVEKAAREYDRSAETDARVRLRRHARAVHGRELPLPW' A
#
# COMPACT_ATOMS: atom_id res chain seq x y z
N MET A 1 -15.50 -5.42 13.47
CA MET A 1 -14.13 -5.48 12.89
C MET A 1 -14.02 -6.44 11.67
N PRO A 2 -14.78 -6.28 10.56
CA PRO A 2 -14.53 -7.05 9.32
C PRO A 2 -13.99 -6.22 8.13
N GLU A 3 -13.87 -4.90 8.29
CA GLU A 3 -13.56 -3.97 7.19
C GLU A 3 -12.06 -3.98 6.84
N MET A 4 -11.21 -4.16 7.86
CA MET A 4 -9.74 -4.18 7.74
C MET A 4 -9.21 -5.32 6.84
N PHE A 5 -9.83 -6.51 6.89
CA PHE A 5 -9.43 -7.64 6.03
C PHE A 5 -9.87 -7.46 4.59
N ARG A 6 -10.92 -6.66 4.34
CA ARG A 6 -11.40 -6.37 2.98
C ARG A 6 -10.49 -5.37 2.27
N GLU A 7 -9.80 -4.51 3.03
CA GLU A 7 -8.81 -3.55 2.54
C GLU A 7 -7.55 -4.25 2.01
N ALA A 8 -7.01 -5.22 2.76
CA ALA A 8 -5.87 -6.02 2.31
C ALA A 8 -6.23 -6.93 1.11
N LYS A 9 -7.45 -7.46 1.08
CA LYS A 9 -7.88 -8.37 0.01
C LYS A 9 -7.98 -7.68 -1.35
N SER A 10 -8.49 -6.45 -1.42
CA SER A 10 -8.55 -5.71 -2.69
C SER A 10 -7.19 -5.16 -3.13
N ALA A 11 -6.26 -4.91 -2.19
CA ALA A 11 -4.87 -4.61 -2.54
C ALA A 11 -4.16 -5.82 -3.19
N ALA A 12 -4.54 -7.05 -2.81
CA ALA A 12 -4.02 -8.27 -3.45
C ALA A 12 -4.59 -8.52 -4.86
N GLU A 13 -5.74 -7.94 -5.21
CA GLU A 13 -6.36 -8.09 -6.53
C GLU A 13 -5.85 -7.08 -7.57
N CYS A 14 -5.20 -6.00 -7.13
CA CYS A 14 -4.61 -5.00 -8.02
C CYS A 14 -3.10 -5.20 -8.20
N ALA A 15 -2.67 -5.45 -9.44
CA ALA A 15 -1.26 -5.65 -9.77
C ALA A 15 -0.36 -4.46 -9.39
N GLU A 16 -0.86 -3.22 -9.49
CA GLU A 16 -0.10 -2.02 -9.09
C GLU A 16 0.00 -1.91 -7.56
N CYS A 17 -1.08 -2.22 -6.82
CA CYS A 17 -1.02 -2.29 -5.36
C CYS A 17 -0.01 -3.34 -4.88
N ALA A 18 -0.02 -4.52 -5.50
CA ALA A 18 0.95 -5.59 -5.20
C ALA A 18 2.39 -5.15 -5.51
N ARG A 19 2.61 -4.47 -6.64
CA ARG A 19 3.93 -3.92 -6.99
C ARG A 19 4.40 -2.90 -5.96
N LEU A 20 3.55 -1.95 -5.57
CA LEU A 20 3.89 -0.91 -4.60
C LEU A 20 4.16 -1.48 -3.21
N LEU A 21 3.40 -2.50 -2.78
CA LEU A 21 3.67 -3.24 -1.55
C LEU A 21 5.04 -3.93 -1.60
N ALA A 22 5.37 -4.62 -2.69
CA ALA A 22 6.69 -5.25 -2.85
C ALA A 22 7.85 -4.23 -2.79
N VAL A 23 7.63 -3.00 -3.30
CA VAL A 23 8.61 -1.90 -3.18
C VAL A 23 8.74 -1.44 -1.72
N VAL A 24 7.63 -1.31 -0.98
CA VAL A 24 7.66 -0.98 0.45
C VAL A 24 8.44 -2.04 1.23
N GLU A 25 8.17 -3.32 1.00
CA GLU A 25 8.87 -4.43 1.67
C GLU A 25 10.36 -4.44 1.35
N LYS A 26 10.71 -4.22 0.08
CA LYS A 26 12.11 -4.14 -0.36
C LYS A 26 12.82 -2.95 0.30
N ALA A 27 12.22 -1.76 0.26
CA ALA A 27 12.79 -0.57 0.86
C ALA A 27 12.94 -0.70 2.38
N ALA A 28 11.97 -1.31 3.06
CA ALA A 28 12.06 -1.62 4.49
C ALA A 28 13.22 -2.58 4.79
N ARG A 29 13.44 -3.60 3.95
CA ARG A 29 14.57 -4.54 4.07
C ARG A 29 15.92 -3.86 3.83
N GLU A 30 15.97 -2.90 2.92
CA GLU A 30 17.16 -2.10 2.62
C GLU A 30 17.35 -0.93 3.60
N TYR A 31 16.46 -0.77 4.60
CA TYR A 31 16.39 0.37 5.52
C TYR A 31 16.31 1.74 4.82
N ASP A 32 15.84 1.76 3.56
CA ASP A 32 15.64 2.98 2.79
C ASP A 32 14.29 3.59 3.15
N ARG A 33 14.29 4.42 4.20
CA ARG A 33 13.07 5.08 4.71
C ARG A 33 12.45 6.05 3.71
N SER A 34 13.24 6.59 2.79
CA SER A 34 12.77 7.49 1.74
C SER A 34 11.99 6.72 0.68
N ALA A 35 12.57 5.63 0.15
CA ALA A 35 11.89 4.76 -0.81
C ALA A 35 10.65 4.08 -0.19
N GLU A 36 10.73 3.68 1.08
CA GLU A 36 9.60 3.12 1.82
C GLU A 36 8.43 4.13 1.88
N THR A 37 8.73 5.38 2.23
CA THR A 37 7.73 6.44 2.34
C THR A 37 7.12 6.81 0.98
N ASP A 38 7.95 6.96 -0.07
CA ASP A 38 7.46 7.24 -1.43
C ASP A 38 6.52 6.13 -1.93
N ALA A 39 6.91 4.87 -1.76
CA ALA A 39 6.09 3.73 -2.15
C ALA A 39 4.76 3.67 -1.37
N ARG A 40 4.78 3.99 -0.07
CA ARG A 40 3.56 4.12 0.75
C ARG A 40 2.64 5.24 0.26
N VAL A 41 3.19 6.41 -0.09
CA VAL A 41 2.39 7.54 -0.63
C VAL A 41 1.77 7.18 -1.98
N ARG A 42 2.55 6.53 -2.86
CA ARG A 42 2.05 6.04 -4.16
C ARG A 42 0.93 5.02 -3.98
N LEU A 43 1.07 4.09 -3.04
CA LEU A 43 0.06 3.09 -2.74
C LEU A 43 -1.26 3.75 -2.28
N ARG A 44 -1.18 4.76 -1.40
CA ARG A 44 -2.36 5.54 -0.98
C ARG A 44 -3.02 6.25 -2.14
N ARG A 45 -2.23 6.94 -2.97
CA ARG A 45 -2.75 7.68 -4.12
C ARG A 45 -3.44 6.75 -5.11
N HIS A 46 -2.82 5.60 -5.38
CA HIS A 46 -3.39 4.59 -6.25
C HIS A 46 -4.68 4.01 -5.67
N ALA A 47 -4.66 3.61 -4.39
CA ALA A 47 -5.84 3.07 -3.73
C ALA A 47 -7.02 4.06 -3.72
N ARG A 48 -6.74 5.35 -3.51
CA ARG A 48 -7.76 6.40 -3.57
C ARG A 48 -8.27 6.62 -5.00
N ALA A 49 -7.37 6.67 -5.99
CA ALA A 49 -7.74 6.97 -7.38
C ALA A 49 -8.44 5.80 -8.09
N VAL A 50 -7.97 4.58 -7.87
CA VAL A 50 -8.43 3.38 -8.59
C VAL A 50 -9.48 2.63 -7.80
N HIS A 51 -9.36 2.56 -6.48
CA HIS A 51 -10.28 1.81 -5.63
C HIS A 51 -11.27 2.70 -4.87
N GLY A 52 -11.11 4.03 -4.90
CA GLY A 52 -11.96 4.96 -4.14
C GLY A 52 -11.82 4.79 -2.63
N ARG A 53 -10.72 4.19 -2.14
CA ARG A 53 -10.50 3.87 -0.72
C ARG A 53 -9.37 4.71 -0.15
N GLU A 54 -9.59 5.29 1.03
CA GLU A 54 -8.53 5.86 1.85
C GLU A 54 -8.02 4.79 2.82
N LEU A 55 -6.78 4.34 2.62
CA LEU A 55 -6.09 3.43 3.54
C LEU A 55 -5.82 4.17 4.87
N PRO A 56 -6.25 3.67 6.04
CA PRO A 56 -6.00 4.34 7.32
C PRO A 56 -4.50 4.40 7.69
N LEU A 57 -4.14 5.32 8.61
CA LEU A 57 -2.83 5.47 9.27
C LEU A 57 -3.01 5.25 10.78
N PRO A 58 -2.00 4.77 11.54
CA PRO A 58 -0.87 3.93 11.14
C PRO A 58 -1.00 2.50 11.70
N TRP A 59 -0.45 1.56 10.94
CA TRP A 59 -0.18 0.15 11.25
C TRP A 59 1.33 0.00 11.35
#